data_AF-A0A328FDZ8-F1
#
_entry.id   AF-A0A328FDZ8-F1
#
_cell.length_a   1.000
_cell.length_b   1.000
_cell.length_c   1.000
_cell.angle_alpha   90.00
_cell.angle_beta   90.00
_cell.angle_gamma   90.00
#
_symmetry.space_group_name_H-M   'P 1'
#
loop_
_entity.id
_entity.type
_entity.pdbx_description
1 polymer ?
#
loop_
_entity_poly.entity_id
_entity_poly.type
_entity_poly.pdbx_seq_one_letter_code
_entity_poly.pdbx_strand_id
1 'polypeptide(L)'
;MIMTNKITESILLVDDQPANLQVLMNTLKSLGCKLLVAKNGETALTIAQKMRPDLILLDIMMPGIDGFEVCRRLKANPDTQKIPVIFLSALDDTGDKVRGLQLGAVDYVAKPFQPEEVIARVNTHLTIHRLNYEVQKQRDELEHELQVVSQLQRNLLPERLPQVHGLKLAVHYETSRYAGGDYYDFMTLPGDLLGVLIADAEGHSAPAAVMMAMTCALFRSCSTDLNEPDKVLSFINENLCKVNRESFVTAAYAVYDTACRTLRIASAGHPLPILYRYSEKTATEIPCDSVMLMGFTPYTEVPVSEVVLYPGDRILFYTDGATDRFNTSEERYGTNRLLRQFTNAAADDPEVILKEIVDDISQFAGDCAADDDQAMVVIVVD
;
A
#
# COMPACT_ATOMS: atom_id res chain seq x y z
N MET A 1 36.99 -9.41 11.74
CA MET A 1 36.38 -9.52 13.07
C MET A 1 35.45 -8.33 13.23
N ILE A 2 34.18 -8.51 12.85
CA ILE A 2 33.17 -7.45 12.89
C ILE A 2 32.80 -7.27 14.36
N MET A 3 33.16 -6.14 14.96
CA MET A 3 32.67 -5.77 16.29
C MET A 3 31.17 -5.47 16.18
N THR A 4 30.33 -6.44 16.51
CA THR A 4 28.91 -6.19 16.78
C THR A 4 28.83 -5.39 18.07
N ASN A 5 28.53 -4.10 17.95
CA ASN A 5 28.27 -3.22 19.08
C ASN A 5 26.96 -3.68 19.73
N LYS A 6 27.04 -4.63 20.67
CA LYS A 6 25.87 -5.21 21.33
C LYS A 6 25.28 -4.13 22.24
N ILE A 7 24.16 -3.54 21.83
CA ILE A 7 23.37 -2.65 22.68
C ILE A 7 23.08 -3.43 23.97
N THR A 8 23.50 -2.88 25.10
CA THR A 8 23.32 -3.53 26.39
C THR A 8 21.89 -3.28 26.86
N GLU A 9 21.04 -4.30 26.77
CA GLU A 9 19.66 -4.29 27.27
C GLU A 9 19.64 -3.85 28.74
N SER A 10 18.60 -3.13 29.13
CA SER A 10 18.47 -2.50 30.43
C SER A 10 17.17 -2.88 31.12
N ILE A 11 17.25 -3.19 32.42
CA ILE A 11 16.13 -3.66 33.22
C ILE A 11 15.95 -2.71 34.39
N LEU A 12 14.75 -2.16 34.56
CA LEU A 12 14.39 -1.35 35.73
C LEU A 12 13.77 -2.23 36.80
N LEU A 13 14.44 -2.32 37.95
CA LEU A 13 13.99 -3.01 39.14
C LEU A 13 13.28 -2.00 40.05
N VAL A 14 12.03 -2.27 40.41
CA VAL A 14 11.19 -1.39 41.22
C VAL A 14 10.63 -2.17 42.39
N ASP A 15 11.10 -1.87 43.60
CA ASP A 15 10.65 -2.47 44.85
C ASP A 15 11.07 -1.54 46.00
N ASP A 16 10.22 -1.32 46.99
CA ASP A 16 10.51 -0.42 48.13
C ASP A 16 11.44 -1.09 49.15
N GLN A 17 11.55 -2.42 49.15
CA GLN A 17 12.39 -3.19 50.05
C GLN A 17 13.79 -3.41 49.46
N PRO A 18 14.86 -2.86 50.08
CA PRO A 18 16.23 -2.99 49.58
C PRO A 18 16.71 -4.44 49.46
N ALA A 19 16.20 -5.34 50.31
CA ALA A 19 16.53 -6.76 50.29
C ALA A 19 16.07 -7.44 48.98
N ASN A 20 14.86 -7.14 48.50
CA ASN A 20 14.31 -7.68 47.25
C ASN A 20 15.13 -7.21 46.05
N LEU A 21 15.43 -5.90 46.01
CA LEU A 21 16.28 -5.31 44.97
C LEU A 21 17.66 -5.99 44.92
N GLN A 22 18.29 -6.23 46.07
CA GLN A 22 19.60 -6.88 46.12
C GLN A 22 19.56 -8.33 45.61
N VAL A 23 18.50 -9.08 45.92
CA VAL A 23 18.29 -10.44 45.39
C VAL A 23 18.16 -10.40 43.87
N LEU A 24 17.28 -9.54 43.34
CA LEU A 24 17.08 -9.41 41.89
C LEU A 24 18.35 -8.97 41.16
N MET A 25 19.12 -8.03 41.73
CA MET A 25 20.41 -7.63 41.18
C MET A 25 21.40 -8.78 41.09
N ASN A 26 21.51 -9.58 42.15
CA ASN A 26 22.42 -10.72 42.18
C ASN A 26 21.97 -11.81 41.19
N THR A 27 20.67 -12.08 41.12
CA THR A 27 20.07 -13.06 40.18
C THR A 27 20.31 -12.66 38.72
N LEU A 28 20.10 -11.38 38.37
CA LEU A 28 20.16 -10.90 36.98
C LEU A 28 21.56 -10.51 36.52
N LYS A 29 22.55 -10.49 37.43
CA LYS A 29 23.94 -10.11 37.12
C LYS A 29 24.56 -10.94 36.00
N SER A 30 24.18 -12.22 35.89
CA SER A 30 24.69 -13.16 34.88
C SER A 30 24.19 -12.86 33.47
N LEU A 31 23.12 -12.07 33.32
CA LEU A 31 22.54 -11.72 32.02
C LEU A 31 23.29 -10.61 31.28
N GLY A 32 24.24 -9.93 31.93
CA GLY A 32 25.01 -8.84 31.33
C GLY A 32 24.17 -7.60 30.98
N CYS A 33 22.94 -7.51 31.49
CA CYS A 33 22.04 -6.37 31.31
C CYS A 33 22.43 -5.20 32.23
N LYS A 34 22.11 -3.96 31.82
CA LYS A 34 22.23 -2.77 32.66
C LYS A 34 21.05 -2.70 33.62
N LEU A 35 21.31 -2.85 34.91
CA LEU A 35 20.26 -2.78 35.93
C LEU A 35 20.06 -1.33 36.41
N LEU A 36 18.83 -0.84 36.29
CA LEU A 36 18.34 0.41 36.84
C LEU A 36 17.48 0.11 38.07
N VAL A 37 17.36 1.08 38.98
CA VAL A 37 16.72 0.84 40.27
C VAL A 37 15.83 2.01 40.65
N ALA A 38 14.61 1.71 41.09
CA ALA A 38 13.72 2.64 41.75
C ALA A 38 13.20 2.04 43.05
N LYS A 39 13.08 2.88 44.09
CA LYS A 39 12.57 2.46 45.42
C LYS A 39 11.11 2.86 45.67
N ASN A 40 10.47 3.49 44.68
CA ASN A 40 9.08 3.91 44.71
C ASN A 40 8.59 4.13 43.27
N GLY A 41 7.27 4.18 43.10
CA GLY A 41 6.64 4.32 41.80
C GLY A 41 6.95 5.63 41.08
N GLU A 42 7.05 6.76 41.79
CA GLU A 42 7.33 8.07 41.19
C GLU A 42 8.72 8.12 40.55
N THR A 43 9.71 7.55 41.24
CA THR A 43 11.07 7.41 40.72
C THR A 43 11.07 6.44 39.54
N ALA A 44 10.31 5.34 39.61
CA ALA A 44 10.20 4.38 38.53
C ALA A 44 9.67 5.02 37.24
N LEU A 45 8.60 5.81 37.34
CA LEU A 45 8.04 6.56 36.21
C LEU A 45 9.06 7.55 35.62
N THR A 46 9.77 8.27 36.49
CA THR A 46 10.80 9.24 36.07
C THR A 46 11.95 8.55 35.31
N ILE A 47 12.42 7.40 35.82
CA ILE A 47 13.48 6.62 35.19
C ILE A 47 12.98 6.02 33.87
N ALA A 48 11.77 5.45 33.86
CA ALA A 48 11.21 4.83 32.66
C ALA A 48 11.09 5.83 31.50
N GLN A 49 10.66 7.07 31.78
CA GLN A 49 10.56 8.12 30.76
C GLN A 49 11.92 8.57 30.23
N LYS A 50 12.91 8.76 31.12
CA LYS A 50 14.24 9.28 30.74
C LYS A 50 15.14 8.23 30.11
N MET A 51 15.14 7.02 30.68
CA MET A 51 16.09 5.97 30.34
C MET A 51 15.50 4.92 29.40
N ARG A 52 14.17 4.83 29.29
CA ARG A 52 13.45 3.88 28.42
C ARG A 52 14.00 2.46 28.52
N PRO A 53 13.90 1.83 29.72
CA PRO A 53 14.38 0.47 29.92
C PRO A 53 13.66 -0.52 29.00
N ASP A 54 14.34 -1.61 28.67
CA ASP A 54 13.84 -2.69 27.81
C ASP A 54 12.88 -3.63 28.57
N LEU A 55 12.91 -3.61 29.90
CA LEU A 55 11.99 -4.35 30.77
C LEU A 55 11.88 -3.72 32.16
N ILE A 56 10.70 -3.81 32.78
CA ILE A 56 10.45 -3.35 34.14
C ILE A 56 9.99 -4.53 35.00
N LEU A 57 10.72 -4.80 36.09
CA LEU A 57 10.27 -5.66 37.18
C LEU A 57 9.66 -4.77 38.26
N LEU A 58 8.36 -4.88 38.49
CA LEU A 58 7.59 -3.93 39.27
C LEU A 58 6.89 -4.60 40.45
N ASP A 59 7.26 -4.21 41.67
CA ASP A 59 6.49 -4.59 42.84
C ASP A 59 5.10 -3.96 42.82
N ILE A 60 4.11 -4.74 43.25
CA ILE A 60 2.73 -4.29 43.37
C ILE A 60 2.57 -3.43 44.62
N MET A 61 3.12 -3.89 45.74
CA MET A 61 2.86 -3.31 47.05
C MET A 61 3.96 -2.31 47.42
N MET A 62 3.76 -1.04 47.10
CA MET A 62 4.70 0.04 47.44
C MET A 62 4.00 1.21 48.14
N PRO A 63 4.70 1.96 49.02
CA PRO A 63 4.19 3.21 49.58
C PRO A 63 3.95 4.28 48.50
N GLY A 64 2.89 5.07 48.66
CA GLY A 64 2.53 6.12 47.70
C GLY A 64 1.67 5.54 46.58
N ILE A 65 2.15 5.63 45.33
CA ILE A 65 1.50 4.95 44.21
C ILE A 65 1.89 3.47 44.16
N ASP A 66 0.90 2.60 44.04
CA ASP A 66 1.11 1.16 43.91
C ASP A 66 1.62 0.77 42.51
N GLY A 67 2.07 -0.48 42.35
CA GLY A 67 2.56 -0.97 41.08
C GLY A 67 1.49 -0.96 39.98
N PHE A 68 0.22 -1.13 40.33
CA PHE A 68 -0.87 -1.07 39.35
C PHE A 68 -1.01 0.33 38.75
N GLU A 69 -0.96 1.37 39.57
CA GLU A 69 -1.01 2.77 39.13
C GLU A 69 0.23 3.15 38.32
N VAL A 70 1.42 2.66 38.70
CA VAL A 70 2.64 2.82 37.90
C VAL A 70 2.48 2.19 36.53
N CYS A 71 2.04 0.92 36.46
CA CYS A 71 1.81 0.23 35.19
C CYS A 71 0.78 0.97 34.33
N ARG A 72 -0.35 1.39 34.91
CA ARG A 72 -1.38 2.16 34.21
C ARG A 72 -0.80 3.43 33.58
N ARG A 73 0.02 4.19 34.32
CA ARG A 73 0.66 5.42 33.80
C ARG A 73 1.70 5.14 32.73
N LEU A 74 2.47 4.05 32.85
CA LEU A 74 3.41 3.63 31.82
C LEU A 74 2.69 3.27 30.52
N LYS A 75 1.57 2.53 30.62
CA LYS A 75 0.76 2.09 29.48
C LYS A 75 -0.06 3.21 28.85
N ALA A 76 -0.39 4.26 29.60
CA ALA A 76 -1.06 5.45 29.07
C ALA A 76 -0.12 6.42 28.33
N ASN A 77 1.19 6.30 28.48
CA ASN A 77 2.16 7.21 27.87
C ASN A 77 2.76 6.60 26.58
N PRO A 78 2.65 7.27 25.41
CA PRO A 78 3.18 6.77 24.14
C PRO A 78 4.67 6.38 24.14
N ASP A 79 5.49 7.06 24.95
CA ASP A 79 6.93 6.81 25.05
C ASP A 79 7.29 5.56 25.87
N THR A 80 6.40 5.12 26.76
CA THR A 80 6.67 4.02 27.70
C THR A 80 5.72 2.83 27.54
N GLN A 81 4.62 2.98 26.81
CA GLN A 81 3.56 1.97 26.70
C GLN A 81 4.05 0.62 26.17
N LYS A 82 5.08 0.63 25.30
CA LYS A 82 5.66 -0.57 24.68
C LYS A 82 6.63 -1.31 25.60
N ILE A 83 7.03 -0.74 26.73
CA ILE A 83 7.98 -1.38 27.66
C ILE A 83 7.25 -2.55 28.37
N PRO A 84 7.78 -3.78 28.32
CA PRO A 84 7.19 -4.91 29.04
C PRO A 84 7.32 -4.70 30.56
N VAL A 85 6.21 -4.91 31.27
CA VAL A 85 6.15 -4.84 32.73
C VAL A 85 5.82 -6.23 33.25
N ILE A 86 6.69 -6.76 34.10
CA ILE A 86 6.46 -7.99 34.85
C ILE A 86 6.21 -7.60 36.30
N PHE A 87 5.05 -7.98 36.83
CA PHE A 87 4.74 -7.72 38.22
C PHE A 87 5.48 -8.68 39.16
N LEU A 88 5.85 -8.19 40.33
CA LEU A 88 6.36 -8.99 41.43
C LEU A 88 5.24 -9.10 42.46
N SER A 89 4.66 -10.29 42.63
CA SER A 89 3.47 -10.50 43.48
C SER A 89 3.76 -11.47 44.63
N ALA A 90 2.91 -11.51 45.65
CA ALA A 90 2.88 -12.63 46.60
C ALA A 90 2.29 -13.90 45.94
N LEU A 91 2.59 -15.08 46.50
CA LEU A 91 2.19 -16.40 45.96
C LEU A 91 0.66 -16.59 45.83
N ASP A 92 -0.14 -16.01 46.73
CA ASP A 92 -1.56 -16.38 46.92
C ASP A 92 -2.60 -15.39 46.33
N ASP A 93 -2.18 -14.42 45.51
CA ASP A 93 -3.12 -13.43 44.96
C ASP A 93 -3.48 -13.67 43.48
N THR A 94 -4.46 -14.55 43.25
CA THR A 94 -5.03 -14.79 41.91
C THR A 94 -5.77 -13.57 41.37
N GLY A 95 -6.30 -12.69 42.23
CA GLY A 95 -7.01 -11.48 41.83
C GLY A 95 -6.05 -10.44 41.23
N ASP A 96 -4.90 -10.26 41.87
CA ASP A 96 -3.86 -9.34 41.42
C ASP A 96 -3.22 -9.75 40.08
N LYS A 97 -3.09 -11.06 39.82
CA LYS A 97 -2.59 -11.57 38.53
C LYS A 97 -3.52 -11.21 37.38
N VAL A 98 -4.83 -11.42 37.56
CA VAL A 98 -5.84 -11.09 36.54
C VAL A 98 -5.89 -9.59 36.32
N ARG A 99 -5.90 -8.80 37.40
CA ARG A 99 -5.91 -7.34 37.33
C ARG A 99 -4.66 -6.79 36.63
N GLY A 100 -3.48 -7.33 36.92
CA GLY A 100 -2.22 -6.88 36.33
C GLY A 100 -2.15 -7.12 34.82
N LEU A 101 -2.59 -8.29 34.36
CA LEU A 101 -2.67 -8.60 32.93
C LEU A 101 -3.68 -7.71 32.21
N GLN A 102 -4.84 -7.43 32.83
CA GLN A 102 -5.84 -6.49 32.29
C GLN A 102 -5.31 -5.05 32.17
N LEU A 103 -4.36 -4.66 33.03
CA LEU A 103 -3.69 -3.36 32.98
C LEU A 103 -2.54 -3.29 31.95
N GLY A 104 -2.22 -4.41 31.28
CA GLY A 104 -1.21 -4.48 30.22
C GLY A 104 0.18 -4.92 30.69
N ALA A 105 0.31 -5.52 31.87
CA ALA A 105 1.51 -6.27 32.22
C ALA A 105 1.61 -7.53 31.36
N VAL A 106 2.84 -7.94 31.06
CA VAL A 106 3.10 -9.09 30.19
C VAL A 106 3.24 -10.39 30.98
N ASP A 107 3.51 -10.30 32.28
CA ASP A 107 3.70 -11.45 33.17
C ASP A 107 3.73 -11.07 34.65
N TYR A 108 3.92 -12.08 35.51
CA TYR A 108 4.22 -11.93 36.92
C TYR A 108 5.28 -12.93 37.39
N VAL A 109 5.97 -12.59 38.48
CA VAL A 109 6.88 -13.45 39.24
C VAL A 109 6.44 -13.46 40.69
N ALA A 110 6.30 -14.64 41.28
CA ALA A 110 5.92 -14.78 42.68
C ALA A 110 7.12 -14.57 43.64
N LYS A 111 6.86 -13.91 44.77
CA LYS A 111 7.76 -13.82 45.93
C LYS A 111 7.48 -15.01 46.88
N PRO A 112 8.50 -15.66 47.46
CA PRO A 112 9.93 -15.37 47.33
C PRO A 112 10.49 -15.79 45.97
N PHE A 113 11.42 -14.98 45.43
CA PHE A 113 11.95 -15.18 44.08
C PHE A 113 12.74 -16.47 43.95
N GLN A 114 12.41 -17.27 42.94
CA GLN A 114 13.26 -18.36 42.47
C GLN A 114 14.17 -17.83 41.35
N PRO A 115 15.51 -17.88 41.50
CA PRO A 115 16.43 -17.28 40.52
C PRO A 115 16.21 -17.77 39.08
N GLU A 116 15.98 -19.08 38.91
CA GLU A 116 15.75 -19.69 37.59
C GLU A 116 14.46 -19.18 36.94
N GLU A 117 13.38 -19.01 37.72
CA GLU A 117 12.11 -18.47 37.22
C GLU A 117 12.26 -17.01 36.77
N VAL A 118 12.89 -16.17 37.60
CA VAL A 118 13.14 -14.76 37.28
C VAL A 118 13.92 -14.65 35.98
N ILE A 119 15.02 -15.40 35.86
CA ILE A 119 15.89 -15.39 34.67
C ILE A 119 15.10 -15.85 33.44
N ALA A 120 14.34 -16.95 33.53
CA ALA A 120 13.56 -17.48 32.42
C ALA A 120 12.52 -16.47 31.92
N ARG A 121 11.76 -15.84 32.82
CA ARG A 121 10.74 -14.86 32.44
C ARG A 121 11.35 -13.58 31.89
N VAL A 122 12.40 -13.06 32.52
CA VAL A 122 13.10 -11.86 32.03
C VAL A 122 13.67 -12.10 30.62
N ASN A 123 14.38 -13.21 30.41
CA ASN A 123 14.93 -13.54 29.09
C ASN A 123 13.84 -13.69 28.03
N THR A 124 12.72 -14.32 28.38
CA THR A 124 11.59 -14.51 27.46
C THR A 124 11.04 -13.16 27.01
N HIS A 125 10.73 -12.27 27.94
CA HIS A 125 10.11 -10.97 27.62
C HIS A 125 11.09 -9.97 27.00
N LEU A 126 12.37 -10.00 27.36
CA LEU A 126 13.42 -9.25 26.64
C LEU A 126 13.53 -9.73 25.18
N THR A 127 13.53 -11.05 24.95
CA THR A 127 13.60 -11.61 23.60
C THR A 127 12.38 -11.22 22.77
N ILE A 128 11.17 -11.34 23.33
CA ILE A 128 9.93 -10.92 22.64
C ILE A 128 9.97 -9.42 22.34
N HIS A 129 10.37 -8.59 23.31
CA HIS A 129 10.46 -7.15 23.10
C HIS A 129 11.45 -6.79 21.99
N ARG A 130 12.64 -7.40 22.00
CA ARG A 130 13.66 -7.19 20.95
C ARG A 130 13.17 -7.63 19.58
N LEU A 131 12.59 -8.83 19.47
CA LEU A 131 12.08 -9.35 18.20
C LEU A 131 10.96 -8.46 17.65
N ASN A 132 10.02 -8.02 18.50
CA ASN A 132 8.97 -7.09 18.08
C ASN A 132 9.54 -5.74 17.61
N TYR A 133 10.57 -5.23 18.28
CA TYR A 133 11.25 -4.02 17.86
C TYR A 133 11.97 -4.19 16.51
N GLU A 134 12.67 -5.31 16.31
CA GLU A 134 13.36 -5.63 15.06
C GLU A 134 12.38 -5.78 13.89
N VAL A 135 11.28 -6.51 14.09
CA VAL A 135 10.23 -6.67 13.07
C VAL A 135 9.61 -5.32 12.71
N GLN A 136 9.25 -4.50 13.72
CA GLN A 136 8.69 -3.18 13.45
C GLN A 136 9.67 -2.30 12.68
N LYS A 137 10.95 -2.29 13.08
CA LYS A 137 11.98 -1.51 12.41
C LYS A 137 12.16 -1.95 10.95
N GLN A 138 12.24 -3.26 10.70
CA GLN A 138 12.34 -3.79 9.34
C GLN A 138 11.11 -3.44 8.50
N ARG A 139 9.92 -3.47 9.12
CA ARG A 139 8.69 -3.06 8.45
C ARG A 139 8.73 -1.58 8.08
N ASP A 140 9.11 -0.71 9.02
CA ASP A 140 9.20 0.73 8.77
C ASP A 140 10.25 1.07 7.70
N GLU A 141 11.39 0.38 7.68
CA GLU A 141 12.42 0.51 6.63
C GLU A 141 11.88 0.07 5.25
N LEU A 142 11.22 -1.09 5.18
CA LEU A 142 10.62 -1.59 3.93
C LEU A 142 9.49 -0.68 3.43
N GLU A 143 8.62 -0.19 4.31
CA GLU A 143 7.55 0.76 3.96
C GLU A 143 8.13 2.04 3.36
N HIS A 144 9.24 2.54 3.93
CA HIS A 144 9.94 3.70 3.38
C HIS A 144 10.51 3.43 1.98
N GLU A 145 11.16 2.29 1.76
CA GLU A 145 11.67 1.91 0.43
C GLU A 145 10.54 1.81 -0.61
N LEU A 146 9.41 1.22 -0.24
CA LEU A 146 8.24 1.11 -1.13
C LEU A 146 7.62 2.48 -1.46
N GLN A 147 7.58 3.41 -0.50
CA GLN A 147 7.15 4.79 -0.76
C GLN A 147 8.07 5.51 -1.75
N VAL A 148 9.38 5.29 -1.67
CA VAL A 148 10.33 5.87 -2.64
C VAL A 148 10.09 5.30 -4.04
N VAL A 149 9.88 3.99 -4.17
CA VAL A 149 9.56 3.35 -5.46
C VAL A 149 8.25 3.90 -6.04
N SER A 150 7.21 4.01 -5.21
CA SER A 150 5.92 4.59 -5.59
C SER A 150 6.08 5.99 -6.19
N GLN A 151 6.84 6.87 -5.52
CA GLN A 151 7.05 8.23 -5.98
C GLN A 151 7.81 8.27 -7.32
N LEU A 152 8.84 7.43 -7.48
CA LEU A 152 9.57 7.33 -8.75
C LEU A 152 8.67 6.87 -9.89
N GLN A 153 7.78 5.92 -9.63
CA GLN A 153 6.82 5.43 -10.61
C GLN A 153 5.81 6.51 -11.02
N ARG A 154 5.27 7.27 -10.06
CA ARG A 154 4.37 8.40 -10.37
C ARG A 154 5.03 9.44 -11.26
N ASN A 155 6.33 9.65 -11.13
CA ASN A 155 7.09 10.56 -11.99
C ASN A 155 7.26 10.01 -13.43
N LEU A 156 6.98 8.72 -13.68
CA LEU A 156 6.94 8.17 -15.04
C LEU A 156 5.64 8.55 -15.76
N LEU A 157 4.55 8.81 -15.03
CA LEU A 157 3.28 9.23 -15.61
C LEU A 157 3.37 10.66 -16.15
N PRO A 158 2.56 11.03 -17.16
CA PRO A 158 2.52 12.39 -17.68
C PRO A 158 2.17 13.43 -16.60
N GLU A 159 3.04 14.42 -16.38
CA GLU A 159 2.73 15.55 -15.48
C GLU A 159 1.65 16.48 -16.04
N ARG A 160 1.49 16.51 -17.37
CA ARG A 160 0.55 17.38 -18.07
C ARG A 160 -0.10 16.61 -19.21
N LEU A 161 -1.40 16.77 -19.32
CA LEU A 161 -2.16 16.25 -20.45
C LEU A 161 -1.86 17.10 -21.70
N PRO A 162 -1.75 16.48 -22.88
CA PRO A 162 -1.55 17.22 -24.11
C PRO A 162 -2.76 18.11 -24.41
N GLN A 163 -2.53 19.28 -24.99
CA GLN A 163 -3.60 20.12 -25.52
C GLN A 163 -3.78 19.79 -26.99
N VAL A 164 -4.90 19.16 -27.33
CA VAL A 164 -5.27 18.81 -28.71
C VAL A 164 -6.52 19.58 -29.08
N HIS A 165 -6.54 20.15 -30.29
CA HIS A 165 -7.68 20.93 -30.75
C HIS A 165 -8.93 20.06 -30.85
N GLY A 166 -10.04 20.54 -30.28
CA GLY A 166 -11.33 19.84 -30.31
C GLY A 166 -11.45 18.66 -29.34
N LEU A 167 -10.50 18.50 -28.41
CA LEU A 167 -10.56 17.47 -27.37
C LEU A 167 -10.37 18.08 -25.97
N LYS A 168 -11.14 17.58 -25.02
CA LYS A 168 -10.91 17.79 -23.58
C LYS A 168 -10.53 16.45 -22.95
N LEU A 169 -9.49 16.47 -22.13
CA LEU A 169 -8.91 15.28 -21.51
C LEU A 169 -8.91 15.45 -20.00
N ALA A 170 -9.21 14.38 -19.28
CA ALA A 170 -8.93 14.28 -17.85
C ALA A 170 -8.45 12.87 -17.52
N VAL A 171 -7.69 12.75 -16.43
CA VAL A 171 -7.17 11.47 -15.95
C VAL A 171 -7.34 11.35 -14.44
N HIS A 172 -7.70 10.15 -13.99
CA HIS A 172 -7.62 9.72 -12.61
C HIS A 172 -6.59 8.61 -12.49
N TYR A 173 -5.70 8.71 -11.51
CA TYR A 173 -4.74 7.67 -11.19
C TYR A 173 -4.61 7.50 -9.68
N GLU A 174 -4.88 6.30 -9.20
CA GLU A 174 -4.82 5.97 -7.78
C GLU A 174 -4.19 4.60 -7.58
N THR A 175 -3.20 4.54 -6.70
CA THR A 175 -2.51 3.30 -6.34
C THR A 175 -3.22 2.63 -5.16
N SER A 176 -3.49 1.33 -5.23
CA SER A 176 -4.09 0.54 -4.14
C SER A 176 -3.23 0.53 -2.87
N ARG A 177 -1.90 0.52 -3.05
CA ARG A 177 -0.90 0.51 -1.97
C ARG A 177 0.23 1.50 -2.23
N TYR A 178 1.41 0.98 -2.56
CA TYR A 178 2.64 1.76 -2.73
C TYR A 178 2.88 2.00 -4.22
N ALA A 179 3.45 1.01 -4.92
CA ALA A 179 3.75 1.06 -6.34
C ALA A 179 2.80 0.14 -7.09
N GLY A 180 2.31 0.59 -8.24
CA GLY A 180 1.24 -0.06 -8.96
C GLY A 180 1.64 -0.79 -10.24
N GLY A 181 0.73 -1.56 -10.83
CA GLY A 181 0.87 -2.14 -12.17
C GLY A 181 0.36 -1.21 -13.27
N ASP A 182 -0.57 -0.33 -12.93
CA ASP A 182 -1.29 0.51 -13.87
C ASP A 182 -0.45 1.64 -14.48
N TYR A 183 -0.75 1.91 -15.75
CA TYR A 183 -0.07 2.88 -16.57
C TYR A 183 -0.99 3.54 -17.59
N TYR A 184 -0.77 4.83 -17.81
CA TYR A 184 -1.29 5.54 -18.98
C TYR A 184 -0.24 6.51 -19.51
N ASP A 185 -0.28 6.79 -20.81
CA ASP A 185 0.56 7.82 -21.44
C ASP A 185 -0.11 8.40 -22.69
N PHE A 186 0.35 9.58 -23.10
CA PHE A 186 -0.13 10.28 -24.26
C PHE A 186 1.01 10.65 -25.20
N MET A 187 0.76 10.60 -26.49
CA MET A 187 1.67 11.11 -27.51
C MET A 187 0.93 12.06 -28.45
N THR A 188 1.40 13.30 -28.57
CA THR A 188 0.97 14.18 -29.65
C THR A 188 1.78 13.85 -30.89
N LEU A 189 1.10 13.38 -31.93
CA LEU A 189 1.71 12.89 -33.16
C LEU A 189 1.55 13.93 -34.28
N PRO A 190 2.38 13.91 -35.33
CA PRO A 190 2.26 14.83 -36.46
C PRO A 190 0.86 14.77 -37.09
N GLY A 191 0.29 15.93 -37.44
CA GLY A 191 -1.03 16.02 -38.07
C GLY A 191 -2.21 16.06 -37.10
N ASP A 192 -2.02 16.61 -35.89
CA ASP A 192 -3.05 16.72 -34.84
C ASP A 192 -3.63 15.36 -34.43
N LEU A 193 -2.79 14.33 -34.46
CA LEU A 193 -3.11 12.98 -34.02
C LEU A 193 -2.81 12.85 -32.52
N LEU A 194 -3.67 12.15 -31.78
CA LEU A 194 -3.48 11.84 -30.36
C LEU A 194 -3.34 10.33 -30.15
N GLY A 195 -2.16 9.89 -29.71
CA GLY A 195 -1.94 8.55 -29.20
C GLY A 195 -2.26 8.47 -27.70
N VAL A 196 -3.00 7.44 -27.30
CA VAL A 196 -3.38 7.15 -25.91
C VAL A 196 -3.03 5.70 -25.62
N LEU A 197 -2.11 5.48 -24.70
CA LEU A 197 -1.79 4.15 -24.18
C LEU A 197 -2.39 4.03 -22.78
N ILE A 198 -3.06 2.92 -22.52
CA ILE A 198 -3.40 2.46 -21.18
C ILE A 198 -2.95 1.01 -21.04
N ALA A 199 -2.39 0.67 -19.90
CA ALA A 199 -1.86 -0.65 -19.62
C ALA A 199 -1.95 -0.98 -18.14
N ASP A 200 -1.99 -2.26 -17.85
CA ASP A 200 -2.00 -2.81 -16.50
C ASP A 200 -1.05 -4.02 -16.47
N ALA A 201 -0.10 -3.99 -15.55
CA ALA A 201 0.86 -5.07 -15.33
C ALA A 201 0.38 -5.97 -14.20
N GLU A 202 0.43 -7.29 -14.41
CA GLU A 202 -0.11 -8.28 -13.48
C GLU A 202 0.29 -8.03 -12.01
N GLY A 203 -0.73 -7.71 -11.20
CA GLY A 203 -0.63 -7.50 -9.75
C GLY A 203 -0.16 -6.10 -9.35
N HIS A 204 -0.06 -5.87 -8.04
CA HIS A 204 0.18 -4.53 -7.47
C HIS A 204 1.49 -4.48 -6.64
N SER A 205 2.51 -5.22 -7.09
CA SER A 205 3.75 -5.46 -6.32
C SER A 205 5.01 -4.97 -7.06
N ALA A 206 6.19 -5.10 -6.45
CA ALA A 206 7.43 -4.62 -7.04
C ALA A 206 7.71 -5.15 -8.47
N PRO A 207 7.45 -6.43 -8.81
CA PRO A 207 7.48 -6.91 -10.20
C PRO A 207 6.57 -6.16 -11.15
N ALA A 208 5.33 -5.85 -10.75
CA ALA A 208 4.38 -5.10 -11.56
C ALA A 208 4.87 -3.67 -11.82
N ALA A 209 5.42 -3.00 -10.81
CA ALA A 209 6.02 -1.67 -10.95
C ALA A 209 7.21 -1.67 -11.94
N VAL A 210 8.04 -2.72 -11.93
CA VAL A 210 9.13 -2.88 -12.90
C VAL A 210 8.59 -3.10 -14.31
N MET A 211 7.57 -3.95 -14.46
CA MET A 211 6.93 -4.19 -15.76
C MET A 211 6.25 -2.93 -16.31
N MET A 212 5.58 -2.16 -15.45
CA MET A 212 5.03 -0.86 -15.79
C MET A 212 6.12 0.10 -16.27
N ALA A 213 7.23 0.23 -15.53
CA ALA A 213 8.34 1.11 -15.91
C ALA A 213 8.99 0.69 -17.24
N MET A 214 9.10 -0.62 -17.49
CA MET A 214 9.58 -1.17 -18.76
C MET A 214 8.62 -0.85 -19.90
N THR A 215 7.32 -1.07 -19.73
CA THR A 215 6.29 -0.74 -20.72
C THR A 215 6.31 0.76 -21.05
N CYS A 216 6.44 1.62 -20.03
CA CYS A 216 6.61 3.06 -20.19
C CYS A 216 7.84 3.41 -21.04
N ALA A 217 9.00 2.84 -20.68
CA ALA A 217 10.24 3.08 -21.41
C ALA A 217 10.15 2.61 -22.87
N LEU A 218 9.58 1.43 -23.11
CA LEU A 218 9.39 0.85 -24.45
C LEU A 218 8.45 1.69 -25.31
N PHE A 219 7.34 2.15 -24.74
CA PHE A 219 6.41 3.03 -25.45
C PHE A 219 7.08 4.35 -25.86
N ARG A 220 7.81 4.98 -24.94
CA ARG A 220 8.52 6.25 -25.22
C ARG A 220 9.72 6.10 -26.15
N SER A 221 10.36 4.93 -26.17
CA SER A 221 11.47 4.62 -27.08
C SER A 221 11.02 3.92 -28.36
N CYS A 222 9.72 3.85 -28.62
CA CYS A 222 9.18 3.10 -29.74
C CYS A 222 9.72 3.68 -31.06
N SER A 223 10.35 2.83 -31.86
CA SER A 223 10.96 3.23 -33.14
C SER A 223 10.02 3.03 -34.35
N THR A 224 8.85 2.43 -34.13
CA THR A 224 7.85 2.21 -35.18
C THR A 224 6.99 3.46 -35.38
N ASP A 225 6.14 3.45 -36.41
CA ASP A 225 5.16 4.52 -36.60
C ASP A 225 4.11 4.46 -35.50
N LEU A 226 4.12 5.45 -34.61
CA LEU A 226 3.19 5.57 -33.50
C LEU A 226 1.74 5.78 -33.95
N ASN A 227 1.50 6.10 -35.24
CA ASN A 227 0.16 6.19 -35.82
C ASN A 227 -0.47 4.81 -36.11
N GLU A 228 0.29 3.72 -35.98
CA GLU A 228 -0.14 2.35 -36.28
C GLU A 228 -0.27 1.52 -34.99
N PRO A 229 -1.48 1.40 -34.42
CA PRO A 229 -1.63 0.84 -33.08
C PRO A 229 -1.18 -0.61 -32.92
N ASP A 230 -1.40 -1.42 -33.96
CA ASP A 230 -0.96 -2.79 -34.08
C ASP A 230 0.57 -2.93 -34.01
N LYS A 231 1.30 -2.06 -34.71
CA LYS A 231 2.77 -2.06 -34.71
C LYS A 231 3.34 -1.65 -33.36
N VAL A 232 2.71 -0.70 -32.68
CA VAL A 232 3.15 -0.25 -31.35
C VAL A 232 2.99 -1.38 -30.33
N LEU A 233 1.81 -2.03 -30.25
CA LEU A 233 1.62 -3.15 -29.33
C LEU A 233 2.53 -4.35 -29.66
N SER A 234 2.73 -4.64 -30.95
CA SER A 234 3.66 -5.69 -31.39
C SER A 234 5.08 -5.40 -30.93
N PHE A 235 5.55 -4.15 -31.09
CA PHE A 235 6.87 -3.73 -30.64
C PHE A 235 7.04 -3.85 -29.12
N ILE A 236 6.06 -3.40 -28.33
CA ILE A 236 6.12 -3.51 -26.87
C ILE A 236 6.19 -4.98 -26.47
N ASN A 237 5.26 -5.81 -26.98
CA ASN A 237 5.18 -7.23 -26.65
C ASN A 237 6.47 -7.98 -27.02
N GLU A 238 7.01 -7.78 -28.23
CA GLU A 238 8.27 -8.41 -28.67
C GLU A 238 9.43 -8.13 -27.72
N ASN A 239 9.49 -6.94 -27.13
CA ASN A 239 10.53 -6.58 -26.20
C ASN A 239 10.25 -7.08 -24.77
N LEU A 240 9.00 -7.06 -24.32
CA LEU A 240 8.61 -7.66 -23.03
C LEU A 240 8.90 -9.17 -23.00
N CYS A 241 8.61 -9.91 -24.08
CA CYS A 241 8.91 -11.35 -24.20
C CYS A 241 10.39 -11.71 -24.05
N LYS A 242 11.31 -10.76 -24.26
CA LYS A 242 12.76 -10.99 -24.10
C LYS A 242 13.20 -10.94 -22.64
N VAL A 243 12.42 -10.27 -21.79
CA VAL A 243 12.83 -9.92 -20.43
C VAL A 243 12.03 -10.66 -19.37
N ASN A 244 10.74 -10.90 -19.61
CA ASN A 244 9.88 -11.60 -18.66
C ASN A 244 9.26 -12.86 -19.29
N ARG A 245 9.07 -13.90 -18.48
CA ARG A 245 8.35 -15.14 -18.86
C ARG A 245 7.29 -15.56 -17.85
N GLU A 246 7.21 -14.89 -16.70
CA GLU A 246 6.37 -15.30 -15.58
C GLU A 246 5.28 -14.28 -15.23
N SER A 247 5.33 -13.06 -15.78
CA SER A 247 4.28 -12.05 -15.62
C SER A 247 3.86 -11.46 -16.95
N PHE A 248 2.68 -10.88 -16.97
CA PHE A 248 2.10 -10.29 -18.17
C PHE A 248 1.68 -8.84 -18.00
N VAL A 249 1.36 -8.21 -19.12
CA VAL A 249 0.80 -6.86 -19.17
C VAL A 249 -0.41 -6.88 -20.10
N THR A 250 -1.53 -6.33 -19.66
CA THR A 250 -2.65 -5.97 -20.53
C THR A 250 -2.43 -4.55 -21.06
N ALA A 251 -2.81 -4.27 -22.30
CA ALA A 251 -2.80 -2.89 -22.79
C ALA A 251 -3.81 -2.64 -23.91
N ALA A 252 -4.26 -1.39 -24.00
CA ALA A 252 -4.92 -0.85 -25.17
C ALA A 252 -4.16 0.39 -25.63
N TYR A 253 -3.87 0.45 -26.93
CA TYR A 253 -3.29 1.63 -27.55
C TYR A 253 -4.24 2.15 -28.63
N ALA A 254 -4.58 3.42 -28.53
CA ALA A 254 -5.52 4.08 -29.41
C ALA A 254 -4.89 5.31 -30.06
N VAL A 255 -5.18 5.53 -31.33
CA VAL A 255 -4.77 6.72 -32.07
C VAL A 255 -6.02 7.41 -32.60
N TYR A 256 -6.24 8.65 -32.18
CA TYR A 256 -7.32 9.49 -32.67
C TYR A 256 -6.82 10.47 -33.72
N ASP A 257 -7.48 10.46 -34.87
CA ASP A 257 -7.31 11.44 -35.93
C ASP A 257 -8.38 12.53 -35.82
N THR A 258 -7.96 13.75 -35.48
CA THR A 258 -8.86 14.91 -35.34
C THR A 258 -9.43 15.39 -36.67
N ALA A 259 -8.71 15.21 -37.79
CA ALA A 259 -9.15 15.63 -39.12
C ALA A 259 -10.22 14.67 -39.67
N CYS A 260 -10.00 13.37 -39.51
CA CYS A 260 -10.94 12.34 -39.96
C CYS A 260 -12.00 11.99 -38.91
N ARG A 261 -11.80 12.40 -37.65
CA ARG A 261 -12.60 12.03 -36.46
C ARG A 261 -12.67 10.51 -36.23
N THR A 262 -11.61 9.80 -36.60
CA THR A 262 -11.55 8.34 -36.48
C THR A 262 -10.60 7.95 -35.35
N LEU A 263 -11.07 7.10 -34.45
CA LEU A 263 -10.29 6.44 -33.42
C LEU A 263 -9.94 5.03 -33.89
N ARG A 264 -8.64 4.69 -33.91
CA ARG A 264 -8.13 3.35 -34.22
C ARG A 264 -7.57 2.75 -32.94
N ILE A 265 -8.01 1.55 -32.56
CA ILE A 265 -7.64 0.90 -31.29
C ILE A 265 -7.07 -0.49 -31.57
N ALA A 266 -5.94 -0.80 -30.96
CA ALA A 266 -5.45 -2.17 -30.80
C ALA A 266 -5.49 -2.53 -29.30
N SER A 267 -5.84 -3.78 -28.97
CA SER A 267 -5.93 -4.26 -27.59
C SER A 267 -5.24 -5.61 -27.41
N ALA A 268 -4.61 -5.80 -26.25
CA ALA A 268 -3.94 -7.00 -25.80
C ALA A 268 -4.44 -7.39 -24.39
N GLY A 269 -5.60 -8.04 -24.35
CA GLY A 269 -6.23 -8.58 -23.14
C GLY A 269 -6.76 -7.52 -22.17
N HIS A 270 -6.83 -6.26 -22.58
CA HIS A 270 -7.21 -5.13 -21.74
C HIS A 270 -8.72 -4.90 -21.74
N PRO A 271 -9.31 -4.32 -20.67
CA PRO A 271 -10.71 -3.93 -20.65
C PRO A 271 -11.11 -3.09 -21.87
N LEU A 272 -12.30 -3.35 -22.40
CA LEU A 272 -12.80 -2.64 -23.58
C LEU A 272 -13.08 -1.18 -23.23
N PRO A 273 -12.59 -0.21 -24.03
CA PRO A 273 -12.93 1.19 -23.82
C PRO A 273 -14.45 1.40 -23.93
N ILE A 274 -14.99 2.34 -23.15
CA ILE A 274 -16.41 2.68 -23.19
C ILE A 274 -16.61 3.94 -24.02
N LEU A 275 -17.58 3.90 -24.93
CA LEU A 275 -18.01 5.03 -25.74
C LEU A 275 -19.40 5.49 -25.32
N TYR A 276 -19.51 6.75 -24.93
CA TYR A 276 -20.78 7.44 -24.79
C TYR A 276 -21.11 8.15 -26.11
N ARG A 277 -22.26 7.80 -26.69
CA ARG A 277 -22.76 8.42 -27.93
C ARG A 277 -23.71 9.55 -27.58
N TYR A 278 -23.36 10.79 -27.91
CA TYR A 278 -24.15 11.97 -27.53
C TYR A 278 -25.55 11.96 -28.15
N SER A 279 -25.66 11.56 -29.42
CA SER A 279 -26.93 11.50 -30.15
C SER A 279 -27.93 10.49 -29.57
N GLU A 280 -27.42 9.43 -28.94
CA GLU A 280 -28.22 8.33 -28.41
C GLU A 280 -28.36 8.39 -26.88
N LYS A 281 -27.52 9.19 -26.22
CA LYS A 281 -27.43 9.32 -24.77
C LYS A 281 -27.23 7.98 -24.06
N THR A 282 -26.39 7.13 -24.64
CA THR A 282 -26.07 5.81 -24.10
C THR A 282 -24.56 5.56 -24.16
N ALA A 283 -24.04 4.86 -23.15
CA ALA A 283 -22.70 4.30 -23.16
C ALA A 283 -22.70 2.82 -23.55
N THR A 284 -21.74 2.41 -24.37
CA THR A 284 -21.50 1.02 -24.77
C THR A 284 -20.01 0.75 -24.84
N GLU A 285 -19.60 -0.48 -24.57
CA GLU A 285 -18.22 -0.89 -24.85
C GLU A 285 -17.95 -0.82 -26.35
N ILE A 286 -16.76 -0.32 -26.72
CA ILE A 286 -16.27 -0.36 -28.09
C ILE A 286 -15.84 -1.82 -28.36
N PRO A 287 -16.46 -2.51 -29.32
CA PRO A 287 -16.04 -3.85 -29.68
C PRO A 287 -14.62 -3.79 -30.25
N CYS A 288 -13.66 -4.35 -29.52
CA CYS A 288 -12.28 -4.51 -29.99
C CYS A 288 -11.94 -5.99 -30.05
N ASP A 289 -11.55 -6.45 -31.23
CA ASP A 289 -10.85 -7.73 -31.32
C ASP A 289 -9.53 -7.58 -30.57
N SER A 290 -9.18 -8.57 -29.76
CA SER A 290 -8.03 -8.50 -28.86
C SER A 290 -7.11 -9.69 -29.08
N VAL A 291 -5.79 -9.44 -29.05
CA VAL A 291 -4.80 -10.51 -28.88
C VAL A 291 -4.74 -10.95 -27.43
N MET A 292 -3.99 -12.03 -27.17
CA MET A 292 -3.68 -12.50 -25.81
C MET A 292 -2.83 -11.46 -25.05
N LEU A 293 -2.71 -11.59 -23.73
CA LEU A 293 -1.85 -10.81 -22.84
C LEU A 293 -0.41 -10.66 -23.38
N MET A 294 0.23 -9.51 -23.13
CA MET A 294 1.62 -9.25 -23.54
C MET A 294 2.62 -9.91 -22.59
N GLY A 295 3.81 -10.24 -23.10
CA GLY A 295 4.94 -10.76 -22.33
C GLY A 295 5.22 -12.25 -22.51
N PHE A 296 4.30 -13.03 -23.09
CA PHE A 296 4.47 -14.48 -23.25
C PHE A 296 5.06 -14.88 -24.60
N THR A 297 4.38 -14.53 -25.69
CA THR A 297 4.81 -14.87 -27.05
C THR A 297 4.61 -13.68 -27.99
N PRO A 298 5.54 -13.45 -28.93
CA PRO A 298 5.37 -12.45 -29.98
C PRO A 298 4.07 -12.68 -30.76
N TYR A 299 3.43 -11.59 -31.18
CA TYR A 299 2.22 -11.67 -32.01
C TYR A 299 2.58 -11.78 -33.48
N THR A 300 1.76 -12.53 -34.23
CA THR A 300 1.84 -12.58 -35.68
C THR A 300 1.11 -11.40 -36.32
N GLU A 301 -0.06 -11.06 -35.76
CA GLU A 301 -0.94 -9.99 -36.21
C GLU A 301 -1.70 -9.46 -35.00
N VAL A 302 -1.91 -8.14 -34.94
CA VAL A 302 -2.73 -7.48 -33.91
C VAL A 302 -3.88 -6.79 -34.64
N PRO A 303 -5.14 -7.15 -34.36
CA PRO A 303 -6.28 -6.54 -35.03
C PRO A 303 -6.44 -5.08 -34.57
N VAL A 304 -6.95 -4.24 -35.49
CA VAL A 304 -7.25 -2.83 -35.23
C VAL A 304 -8.72 -2.59 -35.47
N SER A 305 -9.40 -2.08 -34.45
CA SER A 305 -10.80 -1.66 -34.53
C SER A 305 -10.88 -0.16 -34.77
N GLU A 306 -11.83 0.26 -35.60
CA GLU A 306 -12.01 1.67 -35.95
C GLU A 306 -13.40 2.16 -35.57
N VAL A 307 -13.46 3.36 -34.99
CA VAL A 307 -14.70 4.01 -34.59
C VAL A 307 -14.67 5.48 -34.99
N VAL A 308 -15.75 5.94 -35.61
CA VAL A 308 -15.94 7.37 -35.89
C VAL A 308 -16.56 8.05 -34.67
N LEU A 309 -16.00 9.19 -34.28
CA LEU A 309 -16.47 10.02 -33.19
C LEU A 309 -17.13 11.30 -33.71
N TYR A 310 -18.15 11.76 -32.99
CA TYR A 310 -18.86 12.99 -33.28
C TYR A 310 -18.74 13.98 -32.12
N PRO A 311 -18.93 15.29 -32.37
CA PRO A 311 -19.00 16.30 -31.32
C PRO A 311 -19.97 15.89 -30.21
N GLY A 312 -19.53 15.99 -28.96
CA GLY A 312 -20.22 15.56 -27.75
C GLY A 312 -19.98 14.10 -27.35
N ASP A 313 -19.42 13.26 -28.22
CA ASP A 313 -19.07 11.88 -27.86
C ASP A 313 -17.95 11.86 -26.83
N ARG A 314 -17.97 10.83 -25.98
CA ARG A 314 -17.03 10.69 -24.86
C ARG A 314 -16.46 9.28 -24.84
N ILE A 315 -15.18 9.15 -24.50
CA ILE A 315 -14.50 7.86 -24.39
C ILE A 315 -13.91 7.75 -23.00
N LEU A 316 -14.05 6.57 -22.41
CA LEU A 316 -13.39 6.17 -21.17
C LEU A 316 -12.48 4.97 -21.45
N PHE A 317 -11.18 5.17 -21.28
CA PHE A 317 -10.21 4.08 -21.10
C PHE A 317 -10.03 3.85 -19.60
N TYR A 318 -9.97 2.60 -19.17
CA TYR A 318 -9.81 2.25 -17.76
C TYR A 318 -9.08 0.92 -17.59
N THR A 319 -8.37 0.79 -16.48
CA THR A 319 -7.82 -0.48 -16.00
C THR A 319 -8.85 -1.22 -15.15
N ASP A 320 -8.64 -2.52 -14.97
CA ASP A 320 -9.63 -3.38 -14.34
C ASP A 320 -9.85 -3.06 -12.86
N GLY A 321 -8.93 -2.41 -12.14
CA GLY A 321 -9.16 -2.01 -10.74
C GLY A 321 -10.30 -1.00 -10.52
N ALA A 322 -10.80 -0.35 -11.58
CA ALA A 322 -12.08 0.38 -11.53
C ALA A 322 -13.29 -0.58 -11.47
N THR A 323 -13.25 -1.67 -12.23
CA THR A 323 -14.34 -2.67 -12.31
C THR A 323 -14.22 -3.78 -11.28
N ASP A 324 -13.02 -4.12 -10.85
CA ASP A 324 -12.68 -5.15 -9.87
C ASP A 324 -12.60 -4.55 -8.45
N ARG A 325 -13.38 -3.50 -8.21
CA ARG A 325 -13.64 -2.98 -6.88
C ARG A 325 -14.66 -3.84 -6.17
N PHE A 326 -14.38 -4.24 -4.93
CA PHE A 326 -15.28 -5.04 -4.10
C PHE A 326 -15.87 -4.24 -2.93
N ASN A 327 -17.12 -4.55 -2.58
CA ASN A 327 -17.77 -4.01 -1.39
C ASN A 327 -17.66 -4.97 -0.18
N THR A 328 -18.23 -4.59 0.97
CA THR A 328 -18.22 -5.41 2.20
C THR A 328 -18.92 -6.76 2.09
N SER A 329 -19.73 -6.96 1.03
CA SER A 329 -20.43 -8.20 0.74
C SER A 329 -19.72 -9.03 -0.34
N GLU A 330 -18.47 -8.69 -0.68
CA GLU A 330 -17.66 -9.33 -1.74
C GLU A 330 -18.33 -9.25 -3.13
N GLU A 331 -19.26 -8.31 -3.32
CA GLU A 331 -19.81 -8.03 -4.65
C GLU A 331 -18.83 -7.16 -5.43
N ARG A 332 -18.62 -7.51 -6.70
CA ARG A 332 -17.80 -6.74 -7.63
C ARG A 332 -18.59 -5.59 -8.24
N TYR A 333 -17.97 -4.42 -8.40
CA TYR A 333 -18.58 -3.24 -9.03
C TYR A 333 -18.99 -3.56 -10.48
N GLY A 334 -18.03 -4.01 -11.28
CA GLY A 334 -18.22 -4.55 -12.62
C GLY A 334 -18.58 -3.52 -13.69
N THR A 335 -18.35 -3.90 -14.94
CA THR A 335 -18.55 -3.06 -16.13
C THR A 335 -19.98 -2.52 -16.26
N ASN A 336 -20.98 -3.30 -15.87
CA ASN A 336 -22.39 -2.88 -15.98
C ASN A 336 -22.72 -1.65 -15.11
N ARG A 337 -22.09 -1.51 -13.94
CA ARG A 337 -22.27 -0.32 -13.10
C ARG A 337 -21.52 0.86 -13.69
N LEU A 338 -20.27 0.63 -14.12
CA LEU A 338 -19.45 1.64 -14.78
C LEU A 338 -20.15 2.23 -16.02
N LEU A 339 -20.72 1.39 -16.88
CA LEU A 339 -21.49 1.80 -18.06
C LEU A 339 -22.69 2.68 -17.69
N ARG A 340 -23.45 2.29 -16.66
CA ARG A 340 -24.60 3.08 -16.18
C ARG A 340 -24.13 4.42 -15.63
N GLN A 341 -23.05 4.44 -14.86
CA GLN A 341 -22.53 5.66 -14.27
C GLN A 341 -22.00 6.61 -15.33
N PHE A 342 -21.23 6.11 -16.29
CA PHE A 342 -20.74 6.91 -17.42
C PHE A 342 -21.87 7.43 -18.32
N THR A 343 -22.98 6.67 -18.45
CA THR A 343 -24.18 7.13 -19.15
C THR A 343 -24.89 8.28 -18.42
N ASN A 344 -24.92 8.22 -17.09
CA ASN A 344 -25.64 9.19 -16.25
C ASN A 344 -24.83 10.47 -15.99
N ALA A 345 -23.52 10.44 -16.21
CA ALA A 345 -22.64 11.58 -15.98
C ALA A 345 -23.11 12.79 -16.81
N ALA A 346 -23.63 13.80 -16.13
CA ALA A 346 -24.40 14.88 -16.78
C ALA A 346 -23.51 15.96 -17.40
N ALA A 347 -22.24 16.02 -16.99
CA ALA A 347 -21.30 17.06 -17.38
C ALA A 347 -20.64 16.78 -18.74
N ASP A 348 -20.32 17.84 -19.49
CA ASP A 348 -19.42 17.80 -20.65
C ASP A 348 -17.96 18.09 -20.28
N ASP A 349 -17.69 18.24 -18.97
CA ASP A 349 -16.37 18.45 -18.41
C ASP A 349 -15.77 17.08 -18.01
N PRO A 350 -14.64 16.65 -18.63
CA PRO A 350 -14.03 15.36 -18.33
C PRO A 350 -13.59 15.22 -16.87
N GLU A 351 -13.22 16.29 -16.18
CA GLU A 351 -12.84 16.23 -14.75
C GLU A 351 -14.04 15.93 -13.87
N VAL A 352 -15.20 16.53 -14.18
CA VAL A 352 -16.45 16.29 -13.46
C VAL A 352 -16.94 14.87 -13.71
N ILE A 353 -16.87 14.40 -14.96
CA ILE A 353 -17.24 13.02 -15.31
C ILE A 353 -16.40 12.00 -14.52
N LEU A 354 -15.08 12.17 -14.49
CA LEU A 354 -14.19 11.28 -13.74
C LEU A 354 -14.50 11.31 -12.25
N LYS A 355 -14.70 12.50 -11.68
CA LYS A 355 -15.06 12.63 -10.27
C LYS A 355 -16.36 11.90 -9.95
N GLU A 356 -17.39 12.04 -10.77
CA GLU A 356 -18.66 11.32 -10.59
C GLU A 356 -18.48 9.80 -10.66
N ILE A 357 -17.59 9.29 -11.51
CA ILE A 357 -17.26 7.85 -11.56
C ILE A 357 -16.53 7.41 -10.28
N VAL A 358 -15.48 8.13 -9.89
CA VAL A 358 -14.66 7.81 -8.70
C VAL A 358 -15.49 7.86 -7.42
N ASP A 359 -16.37 8.87 -7.28
CA ASP A 359 -17.27 9.01 -6.14
C ASP A 359 -18.25 7.81 -6.06
N ASP A 360 -18.77 7.33 -7.20
CA ASP A 360 -19.67 6.15 -7.24
C ASP A 360 -18.93 4.84 -6.91
N ILE A 361 -17.73 4.64 -7.44
CA ILE A 361 -16.87 3.48 -7.11
C ILE A 361 -16.55 3.48 -5.60
N SER A 362 -16.19 4.64 -5.05
CA SER A 362 -15.85 4.80 -3.63
C SER A 362 -17.07 4.58 -2.73
N GLN A 363 -18.23 5.12 -3.11
CA GLN A 363 -19.48 4.91 -2.39
C GLN A 363 -19.91 3.44 -2.42
N PHE A 364 -19.69 2.73 -3.53
CA PHE A 364 -19.95 1.31 -3.62
C PHE A 364 -19.04 0.48 -2.70
N ALA A 365 -17.74 0.79 -2.67
CA ALA A 365 -16.76 0.07 -1.88
C ALA A 365 -16.93 0.28 -0.36
N GLY A 366 -17.36 1.47 0.05
CA GLY A 366 -17.44 1.86 1.47
C GLY A 366 -16.04 1.90 2.11
N ASP A 367 -15.88 1.21 3.24
CA ASP A 367 -14.60 1.16 3.98
C ASP A 367 -13.63 0.07 3.46
N CYS A 368 -13.98 -0.66 2.38
CA CYS A 368 -13.10 -1.67 1.80
C CYS A 368 -11.87 -1.02 1.13
N ALA A 369 -10.67 -1.55 1.38
CA ALA A 369 -9.44 -1.04 0.78
C ALA A 369 -9.31 -1.39 -0.70
N ALA A 370 -8.57 -0.56 -1.46
CA ALA A 370 -7.92 -0.87 -2.75
C ALA A 370 -7.48 -2.34 -2.93
N ASP A 371 -8.08 -3.13 -3.81
CA ASP A 371 -7.52 -4.44 -4.20
C ASP A 371 -6.50 -4.28 -5.33
N ASP A 372 -6.76 -3.37 -6.26
CA ASP A 372 -5.88 -3.05 -7.38
C ASP A 372 -5.83 -1.55 -7.68
N ASP A 373 -4.85 -1.15 -8.49
CA ASP A 373 -4.67 0.23 -8.92
C ASP A 373 -5.79 0.67 -9.88
N GLN A 374 -5.95 1.98 -10.02
CA GLN A 374 -6.97 2.55 -10.89
C GLN A 374 -6.36 3.60 -11.78
N ALA A 375 -6.34 3.35 -13.08
CA ALA A 375 -6.08 4.35 -14.11
C ALA A 375 -7.33 4.53 -14.96
N MET A 376 -7.78 5.77 -15.12
CA MET A 376 -8.90 6.12 -15.99
C MET A 376 -8.57 7.36 -16.80
N VAL A 377 -8.81 7.29 -18.11
CA VAL A 377 -8.63 8.40 -19.05
C VAL A 377 -9.98 8.70 -19.70
N VAL A 378 -10.47 9.93 -19.52
CA VAL A 378 -11.67 10.41 -20.20
C VAL A 378 -11.30 11.41 -21.29
N ILE A 379 -11.89 11.20 -22.47
CA ILE A 379 -11.77 12.08 -23.63
C ILE A 379 -13.18 12.55 -24.00
N VAL A 380 -13.36 13.86 -24.15
CA VAL A 380 -14.59 14.48 -24.66
C VAL A 380 -14.27 15.17 -25.98
N VAL A 381 -15.04 14.87 -27.02
CA VAL A 381 -14.90 15.47 -28.36
C VAL A 381 -15.77 16.73 -28.43
N ASP A 382 -15.20 17.86 -28.82
CA ASP A 382 -15.90 19.16 -28.92
C ASP A 382 -16.68 19.36 -30.24
#